data_AF-A0A6V8N1K4-F1
#
_entry.id   AF-A0A6V8N1K4-F1
#
_cell.length_a   1.000
_cell.length_b   1.000
_cell.length_c   1.000
_cell.angle_alpha   90.00
_cell.angle_beta   90.00
_cell.angle_gamma   90.00
#
_symmetry.space_group_name_H-M   'P 1'
#
loop_
_entity.id
_entity.type
_entity.pdbx_description
1 polymer ?
#
loop_
_entity_poly.entity_id
_entity_poly.type
_entity_poly.pdbx_seq_one_letter_code
_entity_poly.pdbx_strand_id
1 'polypeptide(L)'
;MKKLIGALVLLVALPLLWNERQVFIAQAAEVKNPPRNISSESAALEAKRQQLAQKEAALAAKEAALNQLSAKLDARVAELNAAKKGIEESLTAKKKQDDDRYKKMIKIYKGLKPEEAGNLLNKLDEKMVIQMLNQMDQKTAVKLIPFINQPRVLEWTRLNLAGK
;
A
#
# COMPACT_ATOMS: atom_id res chain seq x y z
N MET A 1 25.89 -107.29 -24.90
CA MET A 1 25.55 -108.47 -25.73
C MET A 1 24.75 -108.01 -26.95
N LYS A 2 25.20 -108.41 -28.15
CA LYS A 2 24.47 -108.66 -29.43
C LYS A 2 23.53 -107.53 -29.94
N LYS A 3 23.86 -106.73 -30.96
CA LYS A 3 24.15 -106.97 -32.40
C LYS A 3 23.00 -107.60 -33.23
N LEU A 4 22.90 -107.07 -34.48
CA LEU A 4 22.20 -107.54 -35.70
C LEU A 4 20.70 -107.20 -35.81
N ILE A 5 20.23 -106.40 -36.78
CA ILE A 5 20.28 -106.44 -38.28
C ILE A 5 19.33 -107.50 -38.88
N GLY A 6 18.45 -107.01 -39.76
CA GLY A 6 17.62 -107.75 -40.75
C GLY A 6 16.31 -106.96 -40.97
N ALA A 7 16.05 -106.14 -42.00
CA ALA A 7 16.33 -106.14 -43.45
C ALA A 7 15.57 -107.24 -44.24
N LEU A 8 14.38 -106.88 -44.77
CA LEU A 8 13.81 -107.27 -46.08
C LEU A 8 12.39 -106.65 -46.17
N VAL A 9 11.81 -106.13 -47.26
CA VAL A 9 12.22 -105.57 -48.56
C VAL A 9 10.93 -105.27 -49.34
N LEU A 10 10.93 -104.12 -50.03
CA LEU A 10 10.23 -103.76 -51.28
C LEU A 10 8.70 -103.92 -51.44
N LEU A 11 8.04 -102.77 -51.63
CA LEU A 11 7.33 -102.41 -52.88
C LEU A 11 6.90 -100.94 -52.78
N VAL A 12 7.74 -99.99 -53.21
CA VAL A 12 7.68 -99.32 -54.54
C VAL A 12 6.25 -98.89 -54.94
N ALA A 13 5.96 -97.60 -54.75
CA ALA A 13 5.36 -96.72 -55.77
C ALA A 13 5.22 -95.28 -55.22
N LEU A 14 6.13 -94.38 -55.62
CA LEU A 14 5.87 -92.93 -55.67
C LEU A 14 5.25 -92.62 -57.05
N PRO A 15 4.32 -91.65 -57.15
CA PRO A 15 4.75 -90.31 -57.57
C PRO A 15 4.03 -89.17 -56.81
N LEU A 16 4.78 -88.20 -56.27
CA LEU A 16 4.93 -86.85 -56.82
C LEU A 16 3.61 -86.07 -56.97
N LEU A 17 3.20 -85.37 -55.91
CA LEU A 17 2.54 -84.07 -56.02
C LEU A 17 3.14 -83.10 -54.99
N TRP A 18 3.83 -82.12 -55.57
CA TRP A 18 4.54 -81.00 -54.99
C TRP A 18 3.62 -80.16 -54.09
N ASN A 19 3.94 -80.00 -52.81
CA ASN A 19 3.28 -79.04 -51.93
C ASN A 19 4.31 -78.35 -51.04
N GLU A 20 5.02 -77.36 -51.60
CA GLU A 20 5.84 -76.44 -50.83
C GLU A 20 5.08 -75.14 -50.59
N ARG A 21 4.35 -75.07 -49.46
CA ARG A 21 4.06 -73.79 -48.82
C ARG A 21 5.31 -73.36 -48.04
N GLN A 22 6.10 -72.47 -48.63
CA GLN A 22 7.13 -71.74 -47.90
C GLN A 22 6.46 -70.76 -46.92
N VAL A 23 6.44 -71.13 -45.63
CA VAL A 23 6.09 -70.21 -44.55
C VAL A 23 7.35 -69.44 -44.18
N PHE A 24 7.44 -68.19 -44.65
CA PHE A 24 8.41 -67.23 -44.13
C PHE A 24 8.08 -66.93 -42.67
N ILE A 25 8.94 -67.36 -41.74
CA ILE A 25 8.92 -66.94 -40.33
C ILE A 25 9.56 -65.54 -40.27
N ALA A 26 8.75 -64.50 -40.09
CA ALA A 26 9.25 -63.19 -39.67
C ALA A 26 9.48 -63.21 -38.15
N GLN A 27 10.75 -63.24 -37.71
CA GLN A 27 11.10 -62.95 -36.33
C GLN A 27 10.91 -61.44 -36.08
N ALA A 28 9.78 -61.06 -35.51
CA ALA A 28 9.64 -59.77 -34.86
C ALA A 28 10.35 -59.84 -33.50
N ALA A 29 11.49 -59.18 -33.37
CA ALA A 29 12.12 -58.93 -32.09
C ALA A 29 11.16 -58.09 -31.23
N GLU A 30 10.64 -58.71 -30.16
CA GLU A 30 9.81 -58.05 -29.17
C GLU A 30 10.69 -57.07 -28.38
N VAL A 31 10.62 -55.77 -28.72
CA VAL A 31 11.18 -54.70 -27.88
C VAL A 31 10.33 -54.62 -26.63
N LYS A 32 10.74 -55.37 -25.60
CA LYS A 32 10.14 -55.34 -24.26
C LYS A 32 10.46 -54.01 -23.60
N ASN A 33 9.68 -52.98 -23.91
CA ASN A 33 9.63 -51.76 -23.10
C ASN A 33 9.06 -52.14 -21.73
N PRO A 34 9.74 -51.80 -20.61
CA PRO A 34 9.17 -52.03 -19.29
C PRO A 34 7.83 -51.28 -19.17
N PRO A 35 6.82 -51.84 -18.48
CA PRO A 35 5.50 -51.24 -18.41
C PRO A 35 5.60 -49.83 -17.82
N ARG A 36 5.09 -48.81 -18.54
CA ARG A 36 4.90 -47.46 -17.98
C ARG A 36 4.06 -47.59 -16.70
N ASN A 37 4.59 -47.14 -15.58
CA ASN A 37 3.89 -47.14 -14.31
C ASN A 37 2.90 -45.95 -14.27
N ILE A 38 1.80 -46.07 -15.02
CA ILE A 38 0.71 -45.06 -15.14
C ILE A 38 0.15 -44.67 -13.77
N SER A 39 0.15 -45.61 -12.81
CA SER A 39 -0.27 -45.37 -11.42
C SER A 39 0.62 -44.31 -10.73
N SER A 40 1.94 -44.38 -10.89
CA SER A 40 2.87 -43.42 -10.28
C SER A 40 2.77 -42.00 -10.87
N GLU A 41 2.54 -41.88 -12.17
CA GLU A 41 2.35 -40.58 -12.85
C GLU A 41 1.02 -39.93 -12.43
N SER A 42 -0.06 -40.73 -12.32
CA SER A 42 -1.36 -40.25 -11.86
C SER A 42 -1.32 -39.75 -10.40
N ALA A 43 -0.62 -40.47 -9.52
CA ALA A 43 -0.45 -40.07 -8.12
C ALA A 43 0.38 -38.79 -7.98
N ALA A 44 1.43 -38.62 -8.79
CA ALA A 44 2.24 -37.40 -8.82
C ALA A 44 1.43 -36.19 -9.30
N LEU A 45 0.56 -36.37 -10.30
CA LEU A 45 -0.33 -35.31 -10.79
C LEU A 45 -1.36 -34.89 -9.73
N GLU A 46 -1.93 -35.86 -9.03
CA GLU A 46 -2.91 -35.59 -7.97
C GLU A 46 -2.27 -34.87 -6.77
N ALA A 47 -1.07 -35.28 -6.36
CA ALA A 47 -0.30 -34.56 -5.34
C ALA A 47 0.00 -33.12 -5.76
N LYS A 48 0.35 -32.88 -7.04
CA LYS A 48 0.57 -31.53 -7.56
C LYS A 48 -0.71 -30.69 -7.56
N ARG A 49 -1.86 -31.28 -7.92
CA ARG A 49 -3.17 -30.61 -7.84
C ARG A 49 -3.52 -30.20 -6.42
N GLN A 50 -3.32 -31.10 -5.45
CA GLN A 50 -3.56 -30.79 -4.04
C GLN A 50 -2.64 -29.67 -3.54
N GLN A 51 -1.36 -29.68 -3.92
CA GLN A 51 -0.44 -28.59 -3.58
C GLN A 51 -0.84 -27.25 -4.21
N LEU A 52 -1.33 -27.24 -5.46
CA LEU A 52 -1.82 -26.04 -6.10
C LEU A 52 -3.10 -25.52 -5.42
N ALA A 53 -4.06 -26.40 -5.13
CA ALA A 53 -5.28 -26.03 -4.43
C ALA A 53 -5.00 -25.42 -3.04
N GLN A 54 -4.04 -25.98 -2.30
CA GLN A 54 -3.61 -25.41 -1.00
C GLN A 54 -2.97 -24.02 -1.17
N LYS A 55 -2.14 -23.82 -2.20
CA LYS A 55 -1.54 -22.52 -2.51
C LYS A 55 -2.58 -21.49 -2.92
N GLU A 56 -3.54 -21.86 -3.76
CA GLU A 56 -4.64 -21.01 -4.19
C GLU A 56 -5.51 -20.59 -3.00
N ALA A 57 -5.88 -21.53 -2.13
CA ALA A 57 -6.62 -21.21 -0.90
C ALA A 57 -5.83 -20.26 0.02
N ALA A 58 -4.53 -20.49 0.19
CA ALA A 58 -3.66 -19.62 1.00
C ALA A 58 -3.50 -18.21 0.39
N LEU A 59 -3.43 -18.10 -0.95
CA LEU A 59 -3.39 -16.82 -1.63
C LEU A 59 -4.71 -16.07 -1.51
N ALA A 60 -5.84 -16.74 -1.75
CA ALA A 60 -7.17 -16.15 -1.59
C ALA A 60 -7.40 -15.62 -0.16
N ALA A 61 -6.95 -16.35 0.86
CA ALA A 61 -7.01 -15.89 2.25
C ALA A 61 -6.16 -14.64 2.49
N LYS A 62 -4.96 -14.56 1.91
CA LYS A 62 -4.09 -13.38 2.00
C LYS A 62 -4.68 -12.18 1.26
N GLU A 63 -5.22 -12.38 0.07
CA GLU A 63 -5.89 -11.32 -0.70
C GLU A 63 -7.09 -10.76 0.07
N ALA A 64 -7.92 -11.62 0.65
CA ALA A 64 -9.03 -11.18 1.49
C ALA A 64 -8.55 -10.35 2.71
N ALA A 65 -7.49 -10.80 3.39
CA ALA A 65 -6.91 -10.07 4.51
C ALA A 65 -6.31 -8.72 4.10
N LEU A 66 -5.62 -8.66 2.94
CA LEU A 66 -5.06 -7.42 2.40
C LEU A 66 -6.17 -6.44 2.01
N ASN A 67 -7.26 -6.92 1.38
CA ASN A 67 -8.39 -6.07 1.02
C ASN A 67 -9.06 -5.48 2.27
N GLN A 68 -9.25 -6.28 3.32
CA GLN A 68 -9.77 -5.79 4.60
C GLN A 68 -8.85 -4.75 5.24
N LEU A 69 -7.54 -4.98 5.19
CA LEU A 69 -6.56 -4.04 5.73
C LEU A 69 -6.51 -2.73 4.92
N SER A 70 -6.61 -2.82 3.58
CA SER A 70 -6.70 -1.66 2.69
C SER A 70 -7.93 -0.83 3.02
N ALA A 71 -9.11 -1.46 3.09
CA ALA A 71 -10.36 -0.77 3.43
C ALA A 71 -10.28 -0.09 4.81
N LYS A 72 -9.65 -0.73 5.79
CA LYS A 72 -9.41 -0.15 7.12
C LYS A 72 -8.45 1.04 7.04
N LEU A 73 -7.40 0.96 6.23
CA LEU A 73 -6.45 2.05 6.04
C LEU A 73 -7.14 3.26 5.38
N ASP A 74 -7.93 3.03 4.34
CA ASP A 74 -8.68 4.08 3.64
C ASP A 74 -9.65 4.79 4.59
N ALA A 75 -10.35 4.03 5.44
CA ALA A 75 -11.22 4.60 6.47
C ALA A 75 -10.44 5.46 7.48
N ARG A 76 -9.26 5.01 7.93
CA ARG A 76 -8.40 5.80 8.83
C ARG A 76 -7.86 7.07 8.17
N VAL A 77 -7.50 7.00 6.89
CA VAL A 77 -7.06 8.19 6.13
C VAL A 77 -8.20 9.19 6.01
N ALA A 78 -9.43 8.72 5.73
CA ALA A 78 -10.61 9.58 5.68
C ALA A 78 -10.90 10.26 7.03
N GLU A 79 -10.83 9.51 8.14
CA GLU A 79 -10.98 10.05 9.50
C GLU A 79 -9.93 11.12 9.82
N LEU A 80 -8.65 10.87 9.49
CA LEU A 80 -7.56 11.81 9.72
C LEU A 80 -7.74 13.09 8.89
N ASN A 81 -8.15 12.97 7.64
CA ASN A 81 -8.42 14.12 6.78
C ASN A 81 -9.60 14.96 7.29
N ALA A 82 -10.66 14.31 7.76
CA ALA A 82 -11.80 14.99 8.38
C ALA A 82 -11.40 15.71 9.67
N ALA A 83 -10.62 15.06 10.53
CA ALA A 83 -10.10 15.66 11.76
C ALA A 83 -9.20 16.86 11.47
N LYS A 84 -8.27 16.74 10.51
CA LYS A 84 -7.40 17.83 10.06
C LYS A 84 -8.24 19.03 9.59
N LYS A 85 -9.24 18.80 8.74
CA LYS A 85 -10.14 19.85 8.26
C LYS A 85 -10.88 20.53 9.42
N GLY A 86 -11.41 19.77 10.36
CA GLY A 86 -12.09 20.32 11.54
C GLY A 86 -11.17 21.18 12.42
N ILE A 87 -9.90 20.79 12.56
CA ILE A 87 -8.88 21.59 13.28
C ILE A 87 -8.59 22.89 12.53
N GLU A 88 -8.39 22.84 11.21
CA GLU A 88 -8.12 24.01 10.37
C GLU A 88 -9.28 25.01 10.40
N GLU A 89 -10.52 24.53 10.31
CA GLU A 89 -11.73 25.34 10.44
C GLU A 89 -11.84 25.98 11.83
N SER A 90 -11.62 25.20 12.89
CA SER A 90 -11.65 25.71 14.27
C SER A 90 -10.58 26.77 14.52
N LEU A 91 -9.37 26.56 13.99
CA LEU A 91 -8.27 27.52 14.10
C LEU A 91 -8.59 28.81 13.34
N THR A 92 -9.19 28.69 12.15
CA THR A 92 -9.60 29.84 11.34
C THR A 92 -10.71 30.64 12.03
N ALA A 93 -11.72 29.95 12.58
CA ALA A 93 -12.80 30.56 13.34
C ALA A 93 -12.26 31.31 14.58
N LYS A 94 -11.34 30.68 15.32
CA LYS A 94 -10.69 31.31 16.48
C LYS A 94 -9.89 32.54 16.10
N LYS A 95 -9.07 32.46 15.04
CA LYS A 95 -8.32 33.62 14.52
C LYS A 95 -9.26 34.78 14.16
N LYS A 96 -10.36 34.49 13.45
CA LYS A 96 -11.37 35.51 13.10
C LYS A 96 -12.00 36.15 14.34
N GLN A 97 -12.37 35.34 15.34
CA GLN A 97 -12.93 35.85 16.59
C GLN A 97 -11.94 36.75 17.34
N ASP A 98 -10.67 36.34 17.40
CA ASP A 98 -9.61 37.14 18.02
C ASP A 98 -9.39 38.45 17.25
N ASP A 99 -9.31 38.41 15.91
CA ASP A 99 -9.19 39.59 15.07
C ASP A 99 -10.36 40.57 15.28
N ASP A 100 -11.60 40.07 15.37
CA ASP A 100 -12.77 40.91 15.59
C ASP A 100 -12.77 41.54 17.00
N ARG A 101 -12.30 40.81 18.01
CA ARG A 101 -12.09 41.34 19.37
C ARG A 101 -11.05 42.45 19.36
N TYR A 102 -9.90 42.24 18.71
CA TYR A 102 -8.85 43.24 18.61
C TYR A 102 -9.30 44.47 17.82
N LYS A 103 -9.97 44.31 16.67
CA LYS A 103 -10.55 45.43 15.91
C LYS A 103 -11.49 46.28 16.75
N LYS A 104 -12.35 45.65 17.56
CA LYS A 104 -13.24 46.37 18.48
C LYS A 104 -12.45 47.21 19.49
N MET A 105 -11.43 46.62 20.11
CA MET A 105 -10.60 47.34 21.09
C MET A 105 -9.80 48.46 20.43
N ILE A 106 -9.21 48.22 19.26
CA ILE A 106 -8.49 49.23 18.49
C ILE A 106 -9.38 50.43 18.18
N LYS A 107 -10.66 50.22 17.83
CA LYS A 107 -11.63 51.30 17.61
C LYS A 107 -11.82 52.17 18.85
N ILE A 108 -11.87 51.56 20.04
CA ILE A 108 -11.97 52.29 21.31
C ILE A 108 -10.71 53.14 21.53
N TYR A 109 -9.52 52.53 21.41
CA TYR A 109 -8.25 53.23 21.60
C TYR A 109 -8.03 54.35 20.58
N LYS A 110 -8.51 54.20 19.35
CA LYS A 110 -8.50 55.28 18.34
C LYS A 110 -9.36 56.49 18.69
N GLY A 111 -10.38 56.30 19.53
CA GLY A 111 -11.24 57.38 20.01
C GLY A 111 -10.62 58.20 21.15
N LEU A 112 -9.55 57.68 21.78
CA LEU A 112 -8.83 58.38 22.84
C LEU A 112 -7.79 59.34 22.27
N LYS A 113 -7.33 60.29 23.11
CA LYS A 113 -6.14 61.07 22.76
C LYS A 113 -4.92 60.14 22.69
N PRO A 114 -3.96 60.39 21.78
CA PRO A 114 -2.79 59.52 21.61
C PRO A 114 -2.01 59.26 22.91
N GLU A 115 -1.85 60.30 23.74
CA GLU A 115 -1.18 60.21 25.03
C GLU A 115 -1.92 59.30 26.03
N GLU A 116 -3.24 59.48 26.16
CA GLU A 116 -4.08 58.64 27.02
C GLU A 116 -4.06 57.18 26.56
N ALA A 117 -4.17 56.94 25.25
CA ALA A 117 -4.11 55.61 24.66
C ALA A 117 -2.75 54.94 24.93
N GLY A 118 -1.63 55.64 24.69
CA GLY A 118 -0.29 55.12 24.95
C GLY A 118 -0.07 54.79 26.43
N ASN A 119 -0.51 55.68 27.33
CA ASN A 119 -0.43 55.47 28.76
C ASN A 119 -1.25 54.26 29.25
N LEU A 120 -2.43 54.02 28.66
CA LEU A 120 -3.21 52.81 28.95
C LEU A 120 -2.54 51.55 28.39
N LEU A 121 -2.00 51.60 27.17
CA LEU A 121 -1.26 50.48 26.59
C LEU A 121 -0.08 50.09 27.49
N ASN A 122 0.66 51.05 28.06
CA ASN A 122 1.78 50.77 28.96
C ASN A 122 1.41 49.97 30.22
N LYS A 123 0.13 49.92 30.59
CA LYS A 123 -0.39 49.14 31.73
C LYS A 123 -0.82 47.71 31.35
N LEU A 124 -0.87 47.40 30.05
CA LEU A 124 -1.22 46.08 29.55
C LEU A 124 0.00 45.18 29.41
N ASP A 125 -0.27 43.87 29.32
CA ASP A 125 0.71 42.85 28.98
C ASP A 125 1.40 43.15 27.63
N GLU A 126 2.71 42.89 27.58
CA GLU A 126 3.53 43.19 26.41
C GLU A 126 3.05 42.49 25.14
N LYS A 127 2.69 41.20 25.22
CA LYS A 127 2.22 40.44 24.05
C LYS A 127 0.91 41.01 23.52
N MET A 128 0.01 41.44 24.41
CA MET A 128 -1.25 42.07 24.02
C MET A 128 -1.03 43.37 23.28
N VAL A 129 -0.09 44.22 23.75
CA VAL A 129 0.20 45.49 23.08
C VAL A 129 0.89 45.27 21.74
N ILE A 130 1.84 44.35 21.64
CA ILE A 130 2.45 43.99 20.36
C ILE A 130 1.39 43.53 19.36
N GLN A 131 0.45 42.67 19.77
CA GLN A 131 -0.66 42.25 18.91
C GLN A 131 -1.59 43.41 18.52
N MET A 132 -1.93 44.30 19.46
CA MET A 132 -2.71 45.50 19.14
C MET A 132 -2.00 46.39 18.12
N LEU A 133 -0.71 46.65 18.29
CA LEU A 133 0.08 47.47 17.37
C LEU A 133 0.18 46.83 15.97
N ASN A 134 0.32 45.50 15.89
CA ASN A 134 0.34 44.77 14.61
C ASN A 134 -0.99 44.82 13.84
N GLN A 135 -2.12 44.93 14.55
CA GLN A 135 -3.45 45.00 13.93
C GLN A 135 -3.93 46.44 13.69
N MET A 136 -3.24 47.44 14.24
CA MET A 136 -3.52 48.85 13.97
C MET A 136 -3.05 49.24 12.57
N ASP A 137 -3.71 50.25 11.98
CA ASP A 137 -3.15 50.90 10.81
C ASP A 137 -1.88 51.69 11.21
N GLN A 138 -0.96 51.79 10.25
CA GLN A 138 0.33 52.43 10.46
C GLN A 138 0.23 53.86 11.00
N LYS A 139 -0.76 54.65 10.56
CA LYS A 139 -0.93 56.04 11.00
C LYS A 139 -1.29 56.10 12.48
N THR A 140 -2.17 55.23 12.94
CA THR A 140 -2.54 55.12 14.35
C THR A 140 -1.36 54.67 15.19
N ALA A 141 -0.66 53.60 14.77
CA ALA A 141 0.48 53.07 15.51
C ALA A 141 1.57 54.15 15.69
N VAL A 142 1.94 54.87 14.63
CA VAL A 142 2.95 55.93 14.67
C VAL A 142 2.59 57.06 15.64
N LYS A 143 1.32 57.44 15.74
CA LYS A 143 0.85 58.47 16.69
C LYS A 143 0.99 58.03 18.15
N LEU A 144 0.98 56.73 18.42
CA LEU A 144 1.08 56.19 19.78
C LEU A 144 2.52 55.94 20.22
N ILE A 145 3.46 55.76 19.29
CA ILE A 145 4.88 55.49 19.59
C ILE A 145 5.48 56.44 20.63
N PRO A 146 5.29 57.79 20.56
CA PRO A 146 5.88 58.71 21.54
C PRO A 146 5.40 58.49 22.98
N PHE A 147 4.27 57.79 23.16
CA PHE A 147 3.59 57.59 24.44
C PHE A 147 3.64 56.13 24.91
N ILE A 148 4.31 55.25 24.18
CA ILE A 148 4.51 53.84 24.55
C ILE A 148 5.94 53.67 25.08
N ASN A 149 6.13 52.84 26.10
CA ASN A 149 7.43 52.52 26.67
C ASN A 149 8.42 52.09 25.57
N GLN A 150 9.59 52.74 25.52
CA GLN A 150 10.60 52.54 24.48
C GLN A 150 11.02 51.07 24.29
N PRO A 151 11.29 50.27 25.35
CA PRO A 151 11.65 48.86 25.17
C PRO A 151 10.62 48.06 24.38
N ARG A 152 9.34 48.35 24.60
CA ARG A 152 8.22 47.70 23.91
C ARG A 152 8.12 48.10 22.44
N VAL A 153 8.37 49.37 22.11
CA VAL A 153 8.41 49.84 20.72
C VAL A 153 9.56 49.19 19.95
N LEU A 154 10.72 49.04 20.60
CA LEU A 154 11.87 48.36 20.01
C LEU A 154 11.59 46.87 19.81
N GLU A 155 10.96 46.21 20.77
CA GLU A 155 10.56 44.81 20.63
C GLU A 155 9.52 44.61 19.52
N TRP A 156 8.50 45.47 19.45
CA TRP A 156 7.54 45.47 18.35
C TRP A 156 8.24 45.65 16.99
N THR A 157 9.23 46.54 16.92
CA THR A 157 10.04 46.74 15.70
C THR A 157 10.85 45.49 15.36
N ARG A 158 11.55 44.91 16.34
CA ARG A 158 12.35 43.68 16.17
C ARG A 158 11.51 42.53 15.63
N LEU A 159 10.32 42.32 16.20
CA LEU A 159 9.42 41.24 15.78
C LEU A 159 8.88 41.44 14.36
N ASN A 160 8.61 42.67 13.94
CA ASN A 160 8.16 42.96 12.59
C ASN A 160 9.28 42.86 11.54
N LEU A 161 10.53 43.09 11.93
CA LEU A 161 11.70 42.93 11.06
C LEU A 161 12.20 41.47 11.01
N ALA A 162 12.02 40.71 12.09
CA ALA A 162 12.37 39.29 12.16
C ALA A 162 11.37 38.37 11.42
N GLY A 163 10.25 38.92 10.94
CA GLY A 163 9.11 38.21 10.37
C GLY A 163 8.97 38.32 8.85
N LYS A 164 10.08 38.28 8.10
CA LYS A 164 10.12 37.86 6.70
C LYS A 164 11.06 36.68 6.55
#